data_AF-A0A9E2JPW9-F1
#
_entry.id   AF-A0A9E2JPW9-F1
#
_cell.length_a   1.000
_cell.length_b   1.000
_cell.length_c   1.000
_cell.angle_alpha   90.00
_cell.angle_beta   90.00
_cell.angle_gamma   90.00
#
_symmetry.space_group_name_H-M   'P 1'
#
loop_
_entity.id
_entity.type
_entity.pdbx_description
1 polymer ?
#
loop_
_entity_poly.entity_id
_entity_poly.type
_entity_poly.pdbx_seq_one_letter_code
_entity_poly.pdbx_strand_id
1 'polypeptide(L)'
;MATRTAGEDDVNALAGLVFAALAATGAAAEDIAYSFHWDGANGYELHGGMAFDEAFLSQPEVNARDLSCFFIEGRKDGAPIGRWALGMLSETTTWTLTYLPAREAFAVYSAQHPMPQAWNMDGDGVDCGKGGFGFNIGNAAQDLCLDGQLLLASQVPPDRPFPATLAPDMQFPPDACLGPNLLSALELPR
;
A
#
# COMPACT_ATOMS: atom_id res chain seq x y z
N MET A 1 -6.38 -82.17 -6.65
CA MET A 1 -7.26 -81.73 -5.55
C MET A 1 -6.37 -81.00 -4.57
N ALA A 2 -6.30 -79.66 -4.66
CA ALA A 2 -7.02 -78.70 -3.78
C ALA A 2 -6.55 -78.88 -2.31
N THR A 3 -6.03 -77.89 -1.58
CA THR A 3 -6.33 -76.45 -1.55
C THR A 3 -5.27 -75.72 -0.70
N ARG A 4 -5.07 -74.40 -0.93
CA ARG A 4 -4.35 -73.40 -0.08
C ARG A 4 -4.89 -73.39 1.38
N THR A 5 -4.23 -72.84 2.41
CA THR A 5 -3.78 -71.45 2.69
C THR A 5 -2.91 -71.42 3.97
N ALA A 6 -1.75 -70.77 3.97
CA ALA A 6 -1.45 -69.40 4.45
C ALA A 6 -0.93 -69.35 5.90
N GLY A 7 0.24 -68.74 6.06
CA GLY A 7 0.85 -68.31 7.31
C GLY A 7 1.73 -67.10 6.99
N GLU A 8 1.38 -65.98 7.60
CA GLU A 8 1.94 -64.64 7.46
C GLU A 8 3.32 -64.50 8.12
N ASP A 9 3.96 -63.38 7.76
CA ASP A 9 5.10 -62.72 8.41
C ASP A 9 6.51 -63.20 8.05
N ASP A 10 7.15 -62.48 7.12
CA ASP A 10 8.49 -61.97 7.40
C ASP A 10 8.82 -60.69 6.64
N VAL A 11 9.52 -59.83 7.37
CA VAL A 11 9.70 -58.39 7.17
C VAL A 11 10.94 -58.11 6.29
N ASN A 12 10.95 -56.95 5.63
CA ASN A 12 12.10 -56.26 5.02
C ASN A 12 12.66 -56.75 3.66
N ALA A 13 12.41 -55.94 2.62
CA ALA A 13 13.49 -55.50 1.73
C ALA A 13 13.10 -54.18 1.02
N LEU A 14 13.53 -53.09 1.63
CA LEU A 14 13.99 -51.83 1.02
C LEU A 14 13.84 -51.68 -0.51
N ALA A 15 12.99 -50.75 -0.94
CA ALA A 15 13.13 -50.08 -2.24
C ALA A 15 12.88 -48.58 -2.04
N GLY A 16 13.94 -47.80 -2.26
CA GLY A 16 14.13 -46.44 -1.76
C GLY A 16 13.07 -45.41 -2.15
N LEU A 17 12.63 -44.67 -1.12
CA LEU A 17 12.09 -43.32 -1.27
C LEU A 17 13.22 -42.38 -1.68
N VAL A 18 13.14 -41.77 -2.86
CA VAL A 18 13.82 -40.51 -3.17
C VAL A 18 12.73 -39.48 -3.44
N PHE A 19 12.19 -38.89 -2.38
CA PHE A 19 11.44 -37.64 -2.50
C PHE A 19 12.44 -36.50 -2.63
N ALA A 20 12.69 -36.06 -3.86
CA ALA A 20 13.36 -34.79 -4.10
C ALA A 20 12.46 -33.67 -3.58
N ALA A 21 12.76 -33.17 -2.38
CA ALA A 21 12.16 -31.95 -1.86
C ALA A 21 12.65 -30.79 -2.72
N LEU A 22 11.81 -30.35 -3.68
CA LEU A 22 11.95 -29.02 -4.27
C LEU A 22 11.69 -28.02 -3.15
N ALA A 23 12.75 -27.55 -2.51
CA ALA A 23 12.72 -26.31 -1.76
C ALA A 23 12.44 -25.20 -2.77
N ALA A 24 11.15 -24.88 -2.98
CA ALA A 24 10.75 -23.63 -3.58
C ALA A 24 11.21 -22.53 -2.62
N THR A 25 12.40 -21.98 -2.87
CA THR A 25 12.78 -20.68 -2.31
C THR A 25 11.85 -19.69 -2.97
N GLY A 26 10.68 -19.46 -2.37
CA GLY A 26 9.87 -18.31 -2.69
C GLY A 26 10.76 -17.10 -2.52
N ALA A 27 11.08 -16.41 -3.61
CA ALA A 27 11.69 -15.10 -3.53
C ALA A 27 10.74 -14.27 -2.66
N ALA A 28 11.21 -13.85 -1.48
CA ALA A 28 10.51 -12.82 -0.75
C ALA A 28 10.48 -11.60 -1.68
N ALA A 29 9.29 -11.09 -2.00
CA ALA A 29 9.17 -9.79 -2.63
C ALA A 29 9.99 -8.79 -1.80
N GLU A 30 10.96 -8.14 -2.44
CA GLU A 30 11.75 -7.10 -1.78
C GLU A 30 10.95 -5.81 -1.90
N ASP A 31 10.38 -5.38 -0.78
CA ASP A 31 9.64 -4.11 -0.73
C ASP A 31 10.63 -2.95 -0.79
N ILE A 32 10.37 -2.00 -1.69
CA ILE A 32 11.05 -0.72 -1.76
C ILE A 32 10.17 0.37 -1.14
N ALA A 33 10.77 1.23 -0.31
CA ALA A 33 10.05 2.25 0.43
C ALA A 33 10.43 3.66 -0.03
N TYR A 34 9.43 4.54 -0.08
CA TYR A 34 9.57 5.96 -0.40
C TYR A 34 8.93 6.81 0.68
N SER A 35 9.58 7.91 1.02
CA SER A 35 9.02 8.98 1.85
C SER A 35 8.62 10.17 0.97
N PHE A 36 7.65 10.96 1.40
CA PHE A 36 7.25 12.15 0.67
C PHE A 36 6.79 13.26 1.61
N HIS A 37 6.96 14.49 1.11
CA HIS A 37 6.52 15.71 1.76
C HIS A 37 5.74 16.54 0.75
N TRP A 38 4.61 17.07 1.19
CA TRP A 38 3.82 18.05 0.46
C TRP A 38 3.70 19.32 1.31
N ASP A 39 4.20 20.44 0.80
CA ASP A 39 3.98 21.74 1.44
C ASP A 39 2.69 22.37 0.90
N GLY A 40 1.68 22.44 1.73
CA GLY A 40 0.46 23.19 1.43
C GLY A 40 0.65 24.70 1.54
N ALA A 41 -0.42 25.44 1.24
CA ALA A 41 -0.46 26.87 1.54
C ALA A 41 -0.62 27.12 3.05
N ASN A 42 -0.36 28.36 3.47
CA ASN A 42 -0.63 28.85 4.83
C ASN A 42 -0.05 27.97 5.95
N GLY A 43 1.10 27.33 5.76
CA GLY A 43 1.75 26.52 6.80
C GLY A 43 1.11 25.14 7.04
N TYR A 44 0.21 24.70 6.15
CA TYR A 44 -0.19 23.31 6.07
C TYR A 44 0.93 22.48 5.43
N GLU A 45 1.15 21.28 5.93
CA GLU A 45 2.09 20.32 5.36
C GLU A 45 1.56 18.90 5.55
N LEU A 46 1.99 17.99 4.69
CA LEU A 46 1.68 16.57 4.78
C LEU A 46 2.95 15.76 4.57
N HIS A 47 3.19 14.82 5.46
CA HIS A 47 4.27 13.84 5.35
C HIS A 47 3.67 12.46 5.18
N GLY A 48 4.35 11.61 4.43
CA GLY A 48 3.91 10.23 4.30
C GLY A 48 5.01 9.29 3.87
N GLY A 49 4.62 8.03 3.79
CA GLY A 49 5.46 6.95 3.33
C GLY A 49 4.64 5.92 2.58
N MET A 50 5.27 5.26 1.61
CA MET A 50 4.68 4.15 0.89
C MET A 50 5.73 3.07 0.63
N ALA A 51 5.27 1.82 0.53
CA ALA A 51 6.09 0.70 0.10
C ALA A 51 5.33 -0.17 -0.90
N PHE A 52 6.08 -0.78 -1.81
CA PHE A 52 5.59 -1.72 -2.83
C PHE A 52 6.72 -2.65 -3.29
N ASP A 53 6.41 -3.74 -3.96
CA ASP A 53 7.38 -4.70 -4.50
C ASP A 53 8.30 -4.03 -5.55
N GLU A 54 9.62 -4.17 -5.41
CA GLU A 54 10.63 -3.64 -6.34
C GLU A 54 10.31 -3.93 -7.82
N ALA A 55 9.66 -5.07 -8.13
CA ALA A 55 9.28 -5.43 -9.50
C ALA A 55 8.45 -4.35 -10.21
N PHE A 56 7.73 -3.49 -9.46
CA PHE A 56 6.95 -2.40 -10.02
C PHE A 56 7.78 -1.18 -10.46
N LEU A 57 9.07 -1.08 -10.13
CA LEU A 57 9.94 0.02 -10.60
C LEU A 57 10.06 0.09 -12.13
N SER A 58 9.87 -1.04 -12.80
CA SER A 58 9.89 -1.12 -14.27
C SER A 58 8.56 -0.73 -14.93
N GLN A 59 7.50 -0.58 -14.15
CA GLN A 59 6.17 -0.24 -14.65
C GLN A 59 6.04 1.27 -14.90
N PRO A 60 5.18 1.69 -15.84
CA PRO A 60 4.93 3.12 -16.05
C PRO A 60 4.31 3.79 -14.82
N GLU A 61 3.51 3.04 -14.05
CA GLU A 61 2.78 3.52 -12.89
C GLU A 61 2.69 2.43 -11.81
N VAL A 62 2.76 2.86 -10.56
CA VAL A 62 2.37 2.09 -9.36
C VAL A 62 1.04 2.64 -8.88
N ASN A 63 0.07 1.78 -8.64
CA ASN A 63 -1.27 2.19 -8.24
C ASN A 63 -1.61 1.76 -6.80
N ALA A 64 -2.73 2.30 -6.30
CA ALA A 64 -3.32 2.00 -4.99
C ALA A 64 -3.29 0.53 -4.54
N ARG A 65 -3.49 -0.43 -5.46
CA ARG A 65 -3.53 -1.87 -5.16
C ARG A 65 -2.17 -2.54 -5.05
N ASP A 66 -1.14 -1.86 -5.56
CA ASP A 66 0.22 -2.39 -5.67
C ASP A 66 1.04 -2.06 -4.39
N LEU A 67 0.48 -1.22 -3.50
CA LEU A 67 1.13 -0.84 -2.24
C LEU A 67 0.96 -1.92 -1.14
N SER A 68 2.04 -2.21 -0.44
CA SER A 68 2.06 -3.02 0.78
C SER A 68 1.88 -2.15 2.04
N CYS A 69 2.40 -0.92 2.01
CA CYS A 69 2.26 0.07 3.07
C CYS A 69 1.97 1.47 2.51
N PHE A 70 1.15 2.24 3.21
CA PHE A 70 0.89 3.66 2.95
C PHE A 70 0.43 4.39 4.20
N PHE A 71 0.92 5.62 4.42
CA PHE A 71 0.33 6.54 5.41
C PHE A 71 0.58 8.01 5.05
N ILE A 72 -0.26 8.88 5.59
CA ILE A 72 -0.14 10.34 5.57
C ILE A 72 -0.41 10.94 6.95
N GLU A 73 0.31 12.00 7.28
CA GLU A 73 0.18 12.79 8.50
C GLU A 73 0.21 14.27 8.15
N GLY A 74 -0.84 14.99 8.54
CA GLY A 74 -0.96 16.42 8.34
C GLY A 74 -0.45 17.22 9.52
N ARG A 75 0.13 18.39 9.24
CA ARG A 75 0.44 19.41 10.24
C ARG A 75 -0.01 20.79 9.79
N LYS A 76 -0.17 21.67 10.77
CA LYS A 76 -0.37 23.11 10.60
C LYS A 76 0.59 23.86 11.51
N ASP A 77 1.49 24.63 10.93
CA ASP A 77 2.55 25.35 11.66
C ASP A 77 3.32 24.43 12.63
N GLY A 78 3.61 23.19 12.17
CA GLY A 78 4.28 22.13 12.92
C GLY A 78 3.40 21.31 13.88
N ALA A 79 2.19 21.77 14.21
CA ALA A 79 1.26 21.04 15.07
C ALA A 79 0.51 19.95 14.28
N PRO A 80 0.40 18.70 14.77
CA PRO A 80 -0.33 17.65 14.07
C PRO A 80 -1.83 17.97 14.00
N ILE A 81 -2.44 17.74 12.83
CA ILE A 81 -3.87 18.00 12.60
C ILE A 81 -4.66 16.75 12.22
N GLY A 82 -4.01 15.71 11.69
CA GLY A 82 -4.71 14.51 11.25
C GLY A 82 -3.77 13.47 10.66
N ARG A 83 -4.31 12.26 10.48
CA ARG A 83 -3.59 11.10 9.93
C ARG A 83 -4.57 10.17 9.22
N TRP A 84 -4.09 9.53 8.16
CA TRP A 84 -4.74 8.37 7.55
C TRP A 84 -3.69 7.35 7.09
N ALA A 85 -4.04 6.06 7.11
CA ALA A 85 -3.11 4.98 6.82
C ALA A 85 -3.82 3.79 6.16
N LEU A 86 -3.08 2.95 5.44
CA LEU A 86 -3.64 1.84 4.66
C LEU A 86 -4.40 0.82 5.52
N GLY A 87 -3.97 0.59 6.76
CA GLY A 87 -4.68 -0.26 7.72
C GLY A 87 -6.03 0.31 8.20
N MET A 88 -6.32 1.57 7.87
CA MET A 88 -7.62 2.22 8.11
C MET A 88 -8.55 2.15 6.87
N LEU A 89 -8.10 1.52 5.78
CA LEU A 89 -8.87 1.39 4.55
C LEU A 89 -10.17 0.61 4.81
N SER A 90 -11.27 1.11 4.25
CA SER A 90 -12.60 0.49 4.33
C SER A 90 -13.27 0.49 2.96
N GLU A 91 -14.37 -0.25 2.82
CA GLU A 91 -15.16 -0.29 1.57
C GLU A 91 -15.72 1.07 1.17
N THR A 92 -15.83 2.01 2.12
CA THR A 92 -16.36 3.37 1.87
C THR A 92 -15.25 4.40 1.68
N THR A 93 -13.99 4.02 1.78
CA THR A 93 -12.86 4.95 1.66
C THR A 93 -12.57 5.26 0.20
N THR A 94 -12.58 6.53 -0.17
CA THR A 94 -12.04 6.96 -1.47
C THR A 94 -10.53 6.70 -1.48
N TRP A 95 -10.08 5.82 -2.37
CA TRP A 95 -8.70 5.38 -2.48
C TRP A 95 -8.24 5.31 -3.93
N THR A 96 -7.52 6.33 -4.37
CA THR A 96 -6.81 6.40 -5.66
C THR A 96 -5.40 6.90 -5.41
N LEU A 97 -4.44 6.22 -6.02
CA LEU A 97 -3.04 6.61 -5.99
C LEU A 97 -2.42 6.23 -7.31
N THR A 98 -1.69 7.18 -7.89
CA THR A 98 -0.87 6.96 -9.09
C THR A 98 0.52 7.54 -8.83
N TYR A 99 1.51 6.66 -8.73
CA TYR A 99 2.91 7.01 -8.59
C TYR A 99 3.66 6.67 -9.89
N LEU A 100 4.63 7.49 -10.25
CA LEU A 100 5.42 7.39 -11.49
C LEU A 100 6.87 7.00 -11.14
N PRO A 101 7.24 5.70 -11.16
CA PRO A 101 8.56 5.25 -10.70
C PRO A 101 9.71 5.92 -11.43
N ALA A 102 9.60 6.08 -12.75
CA ALA A 102 10.63 6.71 -13.57
C ALA A 102 10.89 8.20 -13.24
N ARG A 103 9.98 8.85 -12.50
CA ARG A 103 10.10 10.25 -12.07
C ARG A 103 10.28 10.42 -10.58
N GLU A 104 10.18 9.33 -9.82
CA GLU A 104 10.11 9.31 -8.37
C GLU A 104 9.10 10.33 -7.81
N ALA A 105 7.91 10.40 -8.40
CA ALA A 105 6.91 11.40 -8.05
C ALA A 105 5.48 10.86 -8.18
N PHE A 106 4.56 11.41 -7.40
CA PHE A 106 3.14 11.21 -7.62
C PHE A 106 2.71 11.89 -8.91
N ALA A 107 1.80 11.25 -9.65
CA ALA A 107 1.11 11.92 -10.73
C ALA A 107 0.31 13.10 -10.15
N VAL A 108 0.37 14.23 -10.84
CA VAL A 108 -0.38 15.46 -10.53
C VAL A 108 -1.44 15.66 -11.61
N TYR A 109 -2.35 16.61 -11.41
CA TYR A 109 -3.45 16.82 -12.35
C TYR A 109 -2.96 17.03 -13.79
N SER A 110 -3.53 16.27 -14.72
CA SER A 110 -3.32 16.44 -16.16
C SER A 110 -4.50 15.86 -16.94
N ALA A 111 -4.50 16.02 -18.27
CA ALA A 111 -5.50 15.37 -19.11
C ALA A 111 -5.40 13.84 -19.06
N GLN A 112 -4.21 13.29 -18.81
CA GLN A 112 -3.96 11.85 -18.65
C GLN A 112 -4.36 11.37 -17.26
N HIS A 113 -4.22 12.25 -16.26
CA HIS A 113 -4.48 11.96 -14.84
C HIS A 113 -5.42 13.02 -14.25
N PRO A 114 -6.74 12.92 -14.49
CA PRO A 114 -7.68 13.94 -14.06
C PRO A 114 -7.98 13.95 -12.55
N MET A 115 -7.70 12.84 -11.84
CA MET A 115 -7.82 12.71 -10.38
C MET A 115 -6.80 11.65 -9.88
N PRO A 116 -5.48 11.94 -9.92
CA PRO A 116 -4.46 10.93 -9.67
C PRO A 116 -4.32 10.53 -8.21
N GLN A 117 -4.74 11.38 -7.29
CA GLN A 117 -4.64 11.14 -5.85
C GLN A 117 -5.98 11.42 -5.19
N ALA A 118 -6.44 10.47 -4.39
CA ALA A 118 -7.65 10.56 -3.60
C ALA A 118 -7.45 9.63 -2.39
N TRP A 119 -6.93 10.18 -1.29
CA TRP A 119 -6.47 9.44 -0.12
C TRP A 119 -7.39 9.74 1.06
N ASN A 120 -8.39 8.88 1.26
CA ASN A 120 -9.50 9.13 2.20
C ASN A 120 -10.14 10.51 1.97
N MET A 121 -10.22 10.91 0.70
CA MET A 121 -10.79 12.19 0.28
C MET A 121 -11.20 12.08 -1.20
N ASP A 122 -12.42 12.45 -1.54
CA ASP A 122 -12.98 12.59 -2.88
C ASP A 122 -12.55 13.93 -3.50
N GLY A 123 -12.93 14.13 -4.76
CA GLY A 123 -12.60 15.36 -5.48
C GLY A 123 -13.23 16.63 -4.91
N ASP A 124 -14.27 16.52 -4.08
CA ASP A 124 -15.01 17.64 -3.50
C ASP A 124 -14.54 17.97 -2.07
N GLY A 125 -13.77 17.08 -1.45
CA GLY A 125 -13.16 17.26 -0.14
C GLY A 125 -14.11 17.12 1.05
N VAL A 126 -15.21 16.37 0.89
CA VAL A 126 -16.28 16.28 1.90
C VAL A 126 -16.46 14.89 2.52
N ASP A 127 -15.70 13.90 2.06
CA ASP A 127 -15.87 12.48 2.42
C ASP A 127 -14.77 11.92 3.33
N CYS A 128 -13.81 12.72 3.82
CA CYS A 128 -12.76 12.20 4.70
C CYS A 128 -13.27 11.74 6.08
N GLY A 129 -14.56 11.96 6.37
CA GLY A 129 -15.24 11.50 7.56
C GLY A 129 -14.99 12.36 8.80
N LYS A 130 -15.90 12.29 9.78
CA LYS A 130 -15.73 12.98 11.07
C LYS A 130 -14.56 12.38 11.84
N GLY A 131 -13.63 13.21 12.33
CA GLY A 131 -12.38 12.77 12.94
C GLY A 131 -11.35 12.26 11.94
N GLY A 132 -11.67 12.27 10.64
CA GLY A 132 -10.80 11.76 9.60
C GLY A 132 -9.96 12.84 8.96
N PHE A 133 -8.96 12.39 8.21
CA PHE A 133 -7.99 13.20 7.51
C PHE A 133 -7.80 12.63 6.11
N GLY A 134 -7.62 13.50 5.12
CA GLY A 134 -7.43 13.04 3.76
C GLY A 134 -6.72 14.07 2.89
N PHE A 135 -6.37 13.64 1.69
CA PHE A 135 -5.70 14.46 0.69
C PHE A 135 -6.18 14.06 -0.71
N ASN A 136 -6.33 15.03 -1.61
CA ASN A 136 -6.60 14.74 -3.01
C ASN A 136 -5.72 15.60 -3.94
N ILE A 137 -5.73 15.25 -5.23
CA ILE A 137 -5.33 16.13 -6.32
C ILE A 137 -6.45 16.12 -7.36
N GLY A 138 -7.22 17.20 -7.42
CA GLY A 138 -8.24 17.43 -8.44
C GLY A 138 -7.79 18.42 -9.51
N ASN A 139 -8.71 18.81 -10.39
CA ASN A 139 -8.47 19.84 -11.40
C ASN A 139 -8.39 21.26 -10.84
N ALA A 140 -8.92 21.47 -9.63
CA ALA A 140 -8.95 22.78 -8.98
C ALA A 140 -7.69 23.05 -8.16
N ALA A 141 -7.27 22.07 -7.36
CA ALA A 141 -6.13 22.19 -6.46
C ALA A 141 -5.66 20.81 -5.98
N GLN A 142 -4.56 20.84 -5.22
CA GLN A 142 -4.21 19.78 -4.28
C GLN A 142 -4.59 20.27 -2.89
N ASP A 143 -5.31 19.48 -2.11
CA ASP A 143 -5.80 19.91 -0.81
C ASP A 143 -5.92 18.81 0.24
N LEU A 144 -6.05 19.28 1.47
CA LEU A 144 -6.33 18.47 2.64
C LEU A 144 -7.81 18.52 3.01
N CYS A 145 -8.31 17.44 3.58
CA CYS A 145 -9.58 17.37 4.30
C CYS A 145 -9.32 17.04 5.77
N LEU A 146 -10.11 17.66 6.65
CA LEU A 146 -10.12 17.36 8.08
C LEU A 146 -11.57 17.40 8.59
N ASP A 147 -11.96 16.39 9.37
CA ASP A 147 -13.30 16.30 9.96
C ASP A 147 -14.44 16.36 8.91
N GLY A 148 -14.21 15.80 7.72
CA GLY A 148 -15.15 15.81 6.60
C GLY A 148 -15.31 17.19 5.96
N GLN A 149 -14.33 18.08 6.14
CA GLN A 149 -14.32 19.43 5.58
C GLN A 149 -13.03 19.70 4.80
N LEU A 150 -13.20 20.20 3.58
CA LEU A 150 -12.12 20.72 2.75
C LEU A 150 -11.41 21.87 3.46
N LEU A 151 -10.09 21.74 3.64
CA LEU A 151 -9.23 22.80 4.14
C LEU A 151 -8.82 23.70 2.98
N LEU A 152 -9.71 24.60 2.54
CA LEU A 152 -9.45 25.54 1.45
C LEU A 152 -8.14 26.32 1.61
N ALA A 153 -7.76 26.66 2.84
CA ALA A 153 -6.52 27.37 3.14
C ALA A 153 -5.25 26.54 2.89
N SER A 154 -5.36 25.21 2.72
CA SER A 154 -4.24 24.33 2.40
C SER A 154 -3.90 24.31 0.90
N GLN A 155 -4.82 24.76 0.04
CA GLN A 155 -4.76 24.56 -1.40
C GLN A 155 -3.50 25.10 -2.07
N VAL A 156 -2.97 24.30 -2.99
CA VAL A 156 -1.89 24.68 -3.92
C VAL A 156 -2.29 24.31 -5.35
N PRO A 157 -1.61 24.85 -6.38
CA PRO A 157 -1.95 24.57 -7.78
C PRO A 157 -1.98 23.06 -8.08
N PRO A 158 -2.95 22.59 -8.88
CA PRO A 158 -3.20 21.16 -9.10
C PRO A 158 -2.05 20.44 -9.84
N ASP A 159 -1.28 21.18 -10.63
CA ASP A 159 -0.11 20.72 -11.39
C ASP A 159 1.22 20.88 -10.63
N ARG A 160 1.19 21.35 -9.37
CA ARG A 160 2.39 21.51 -8.55
C ARG A 160 3.09 20.15 -8.39
N PRO A 161 4.40 20.02 -8.68
CA PRO A 161 5.11 18.76 -8.52
C PRO A 161 5.03 18.20 -7.09
N PHE A 162 4.85 16.88 -6.99
CA PHE A 162 4.80 16.16 -5.72
C PHE A 162 5.81 14.98 -5.74
N PRO A 163 7.10 15.26 -5.48
CA PRO A 163 8.14 14.24 -5.49
C PRO A 163 8.07 13.34 -4.25
N ALA A 164 8.63 12.13 -4.40
CA ALA A 164 8.95 11.23 -3.31
C ALA A 164 10.45 10.94 -3.32
N THR A 165 11.01 10.52 -2.20
CA THR A 165 12.43 10.20 -2.03
C THR A 165 12.56 8.78 -1.52
N LEU A 166 13.43 8.00 -2.18
CA LEU A 166 13.76 6.65 -1.76
C LEU A 166 14.21 6.64 -0.29
N ALA A 167 13.61 5.76 0.51
CA ALA A 167 13.78 5.71 1.95
C ALA A 167 13.90 4.25 2.42
N PRO A 168 15.03 3.57 2.16
CA PRO A 168 15.18 2.13 2.42
C PRO A 168 15.09 1.77 3.92
N ASP A 169 15.45 2.71 4.80
CA ASP A 169 15.40 2.53 6.25
C ASP A 169 14.09 3.05 6.87
N MET A 170 13.06 3.29 6.05
CA MET A 170 11.79 3.83 6.52
C MET A 170 11.11 2.86 7.50
N GLN A 171 10.76 3.38 8.68
CA GLN A 171 9.96 2.67 9.66
C GLN A 171 8.49 3.03 9.46
N PHE A 172 7.69 2.04 9.12
CA PHE A 172 6.25 2.20 8.96
C PHE A 172 5.53 2.13 10.31
N PRO A 173 4.60 3.04 10.59
CA PRO A 173 3.67 2.90 11.71
C PRO A 173 2.87 1.58 11.63
N PRO A 174 2.42 1.01 12.77
CA PRO A 174 1.74 -0.31 12.78
C PRO A 174 0.48 -0.42 11.91
N ASP A 175 -0.21 0.69 11.70
CA ASP A 175 -1.42 0.84 10.89
C ASP A 175 -1.13 1.21 9.43
N ALA A 176 0.13 1.42 9.04
CA ALA A 176 0.49 1.81 7.68
C ALA A 176 0.53 0.64 6.70
N CYS A 177 0.71 -0.60 7.17
CA CYS A 177 0.84 -1.76 6.31
C CYS A 177 -0.39 -2.66 6.41
N LEU A 178 -0.79 -3.23 5.27
CA LEU A 178 -1.72 -4.36 5.31
C LEU A 178 -0.99 -5.51 5.98
N GLY A 179 -1.44 -5.91 7.17
CA GLY A 179 -0.87 -7.07 7.86
C GLY A 179 -0.86 -8.30 6.94
N PRO A 180 0.05 -9.26 7.14
CA PRO A 180 0.11 -10.45 6.30
C PRO A 180 -1.27 -11.10 6.25
N ASN A 181 -1.79 -11.31 5.04
CA ASN A 181 -3.07 -11.98 4.83
C ASN A 181 -3.04 -13.35 5.54
N LEU A 182 -3.67 -13.44 6.72
CA LEU A 182 -3.67 -14.65 7.55
C LEU A 182 -4.32 -15.85 6.83
N LEU A 183 -5.07 -15.60 5.76
CA LEU A 183 -5.63 -16.66 4.90
C LEU A 183 -4.56 -17.44 4.12
N SER A 184 -3.38 -16.86 3.88
CA SER A 184 -2.24 -17.57 3.29
C SER A 184 -1.44 -18.38 4.33
N ALA A 185 -1.69 -18.17 5.64
CA ALA A 185 -1.01 -18.87 6.73
C ALA A 185 -1.79 -20.08 7.27
N LEU A 186 -3.01 -20.32 6.78
CA LEU A 186 -3.74 -21.56 7.05
C LEU A 186 -3.27 -22.63 6.05
N GLU A 187 -2.17 -23.30 6.40
CA GLU A 187 -1.92 -24.64 5.87
C GLU A 187 -3.09 -25.53 6.29
N LEU A 188 -4.03 -25.76 5.37
CA LEU A 188 -5.08 -26.75 5.58
C LEU A 188 -4.41 -28.10 5.79
N PRO A 189 -4.65 -28.81 6.90
CA PRO A 189 -4.16 -30.16 7.07
C PRO A 189 -4.73 -31.02 5.92
N ARG A 190 -3.85 -31.67 5.17
CA ARG A 190 -4.23 -32.73 4.22
C ARG A 190 -4.60 -34.00 4.96
#